data_AF-A0A2T0LA85-F1
#
_entry.id   AF-A0A2T0LA85-F1
#
_cell.length_a   1.000
_cell.length_b   1.000
_cell.length_c   1.000
_cell.angle_alpha   90.00
_cell.angle_beta   90.00
_cell.angle_gamma   90.00
#
_symmetry.space_group_name_H-M   'P 1'
#
loop_
_entity.id
_entity.type
_entity.pdbx_description
1 polymer ?
#
loop_
_entity_poly.entity_id
_entity_poly.type
_entity_poly.pdbx_seq_one_letter_code
_entity_poly.pdbx_strand_id
1 'polypeptide(L)'
;MLFCLRGLTRRRMWKTKALAFSFWAINIGLALMVLLSLLPIGLMQTWASVEHGTWYARSAEFMSRGIIDTFVWLRTVGDTIFAVGALALGWFILGLKTGWSFTDEELPYARDGGSPVK
;
A
#
# COMPACT_ATOMS: atom_id res chain seq x y z
N MET A 1 -1.34 -14.52 -0.75
CA MET A 1 -0.55 -14.64 0.50
C MET A 1 -1.40 -14.62 1.77
N LEU A 2 -2.17 -13.56 2.07
CA LEU A 2 -3.02 -13.52 3.28
C LEU A 2 -4.03 -14.68 3.37
N PHE A 3 -4.58 -15.12 2.24
CA PHE A 3 -5.44 -16.30 2.16
C PHE A 3 -4.75 -17.59 2.63
N CYS A 4 -3.50 -17.81 2.22
CA CYS A 4 -2.69 -18.95 2.64
C CYS A 4 -2.40 -18.90 4.15
N LEU A 5 -2.05 -17.71 4.67
CA LEU A 5 -1.85 -17.46 6.10
C LEU A 5 -3.12 -17.71 6.92
N ARG A 6 -4.29 -17.34 6.38
CA ARG A 6 -5.59 -17.57 7.02
C ARG A 6 -5.92 -19.07 7.10
N GLY A 7 -5.55 -19.84 6.08
CA GLY A 7 -5.67 -21.31 6.09
C GLY A 7 -4.80 -21.97 7.17
N LEU A 8 -3.58 -21.46 7.39
CA LEU A 8 -2.65 -21.97 8.41
C LEU A 8 -3.06 -21.59 9.84
N THR A 9 -3.75 -20.47 10.03
CA THR A 9 -4.18 -19.96 11.36
C THR A 9 -5.70 -20.03 11.53
N ARG A 10 -6.30 -21.14 11.09
CA ARG A 10 -7.77 -21.32 11.01
C ARG A 10 -8.50 -21.22 12.35
N ARG A 11 -7.81 -21.44 13.48
CA ARG A 11 -8.41 -21.51 14.83
C ARG A 11 -8.49 -20.20 15.61
N ARG A 12 -7.69 -19.17 15.27
CA ARG A 12 -7.59 -17.92 16.05
C ARG A 12 -8.13 -16.71 15.28
N MET A 13 -8.83 -15.80 15.96
CA MET A 13 -9.26 -14.53 15.33
C MET A 13 -8.06 -13.60 15.16
N TRP A 14 -8.01 -12.93 14.02
CA TRP A 14 -6.99 -11.93 13.71
C TRP A 14 -7.46 -10.55 14.17
N LYS A 15 -6.52 -9.67 14.55
CA LYS A 15 -6.82 -8.26 14.83
C LYS A 15 -7.19 -7.52 13.53
N THR A 16 -8.48 -7.45 13.23
CA THR A 16 -9.03 -6.79 12.02
C THR A 16 -8.60 -5.33 11.89
N LYS A 17 -8.45 -4.60 13.01
CA LYS A 17 -8.09 -3.17 13.01
C LYS A 17 -6.71 -2.90 12.41
N ALA A 18 -5.70 -3.71 12.75
CA ALA A 18 -4.34 -3.54 12.21
C ALA A 18 -4.27 -3.87 10.71
N LEU A 19 -5.02 -4.88 10.28
CA LEU A 19 -5.10 -5.27 8.87
C LEU A 19 -5.84 -4.22 8.04
N ALA A 20 -6.97 -3.70 8.56
CA ALA A 20 -7.72 -2.63 7.92
C ALA A 20 -6.89 -1.34 7.79
N PHE A 21 -6.15 -0.96 8.84
CA PHE A 21 -5.24 0.19 8.79
C PHE A 21 -4.17 0.01 7.69
N SER A 22 -3.50 -1.14 7.67
CA SER A 22 -2.46 -1.44 6.68
C SER A 22 -3.01 -1.40 5.24
N PHE A 23 -4.21 -1.97 5.04
CA PHE A 23 -4.89 -1.97 3.75
C PHE A 23 -5.18 -0.54 3.28
N TRP A 24 -5.79 0.30 4.13
CA TRP A 24 -6.11 1.68 3.76
C TRP A 24 -4.87 2.53 3.54
N ALA A 25 -3.86 2.42 4.40
CA ALA A 25 -2.60 3.16 4.27
C ALA A 25 -1.88 2.83 2.95
N ILE A 26 -1.80 1.55 2.56
CA ILE A 26 -1.18 1.13 1.30
C ILE A 26 -1.94 1.70 0.09
N ASN A 27 -3.27 1.58 0.07
CA ASN A 27 -4.07 2.06 -1.07
C ASN A 27 -4.06 3.59 -1.18
N ILE A 28 -4.19 4.30 -0.06
CA ILE A 28 -4.12 5.77 -0.02
C ILE A 28 -2.72 6.23 -0.43
N GLY A 29 -1.66 5.63 0.10
CA GLY A 29 -0.29 5.96 -0.28
C GLY A 29 -0.05 5.79 -1.77
N LEU A 30 -0.50 4.66 -2.35
CA LEU A 30 -0.39 4.41 -3.79
C LEU A 30 -1.19 5.42 -4.61
N ALA A 31 -2.45 5.71 -4.22
CA ALA A 31 -3.28 6.69 -4.89
C ALA A 31 -2.64 8.08 -4.88
N LEU A 32 -2.08 8.50 -3.73
CA LEU A 32 -1.39 9.78 -3.60
C LEU A 32 -0.14 9.86 -4.50
N MET A 33 0.67 8.82 -4.57
CA MET A 33 1.84 8.81 -5.49
C MET A 33 1.43 9.04 -6.94
N VAL A 34 0.35 8.37 -7.36
CA VAL A 34 -0.13 8.46 -8.74
C VAL A 34 -0.70 9.85 -9.00
N LEU A 35 -1.64 10.30 -8.17
CA LEU A 35 -2.39 11.53 -8.42
C LEU A 35 -1.56 12.78 -8.22
N LEU A 36 -0.68 12.82 -7.22
CA LEU A 36 0.07 14.02 -6.87
C LEU A 36 1.38 14.16 -7.64
N SER A 37 1.96 13.06 -8.12
CA SER A 37 3.31 13.09 -8.72
C SER A 37 3.35 12.47 -10.11
N LEU A 38 3.09 11.17 -10.23
CA LEU A 38 3.29 10.45 -11.50
C LEU A 38 2.38 10.95 -12.62
N LEU A 39 1.10 11.20 -12.32
CA LEU A 39 0.12 11.61 -13.32
C LEU A 39 0.36 13.06 -13.80
N PRO A 40 0.57 14.07 -12.94
CA PRO A 40 0.92 15.42 -13.37
C PRO A 40 2.21 15.46 -14.20
N ILE A 41 3.27 14.80 -13.74
CA ILE A 41 4.56 14.77 -14.45
C ILE A 41 4.41 14.05 -15.78
N GLY A 42 3.70 12.91 -15.82
CA GLY A 42 3.46 12.15 -17.04
C GLY A 42 2.64 12.93 -18.08
N LEU A 43 1.62 13.68 -17.66
CA LEU A 43 0.84 14.54 -18.55
C LEU A 43 1.69 15.66 -19.14
N MET A 44 2.50 16.35 -18.31
CA MET A 44 3.41 17.38 -18.79
C MET A 44 4.44 16.82 -19.78
N GLN A 45 5.02 15.65 -19.49
CA GLN A 45 5.95 14.97 -20.40
C GLN A 45 5.27 14.57 -21.71
N THR A 46 4.04 14.08 -21.65
CA THR A 46 3.27 13.69 -22.86
C THR A 46 2.98 14.91 -23.72
N TRP A 47 2.56 16.02 -23.11
CA TRP A 47 2.29 17.26 -23.83
C TRP A 47 3.56 17.83 -24.48
N ALA A 48 4.66 17.92 -23.73
CA ALA A 48 5.96 18.36 -24.26
C ALA A 48 6.49 17.43 -25.38
N SER A 49 6.20 16.12 -25.29
CA SER A 49 6.58 15.15 -26.31
C SER A 49 5.78 15.33 -27.61
N VAL A 50 4.53 15.80 -27.54
CA VAL A 50 3.71 16.07 -28.72
C VAL A 50 4.17 17.37 -29.39
N GLU A 51 4.50 18.39 -28.62
CA GLU A 51 4.84 19.71 -29.16
C GLU A 51 6.28 19.80 -29.68
N HIS A 52 7.23 19.18 -28.99
CA HIS A 52 8.67 19.32 -29.29
C HIS A 52 9.38 17.99 -29.54
N GLY A 53 8.70 16.86 -29.38
CA GLY A 53 9.27 15.52 -29.52
C GLY A 53 9.80 14.93 -28.20
N THR A 54 9.99 13.62 -28.19
CA THR A 54 10.40 12.84 -26.99
C THR A 54 11.78 13.26 -26.45
N TRP A 55 12.67 13.73 -27.32
CA TRP A 55 14.01 14.21 -26.94
C TRP A 55 13.92 15.43 -26.01
N TYR A 56 12.95 16.32 -26.26
CA TYR A 56 12.75 17.51 -25.43
C TYR A 56 12.07 17.17 -24.11
N ALA A 57 11.05 16.31 -24.13
CA ALA A 57 10.34 15.87 -22.93
C ALA A 57 11.23 15.11 -21.92
N ARG A 58 12.35 14.54 -22.38
CA ARG A 58 13.38 13.89 -21.55
C ARG A 58 14.64 14.72 -21.36
N SER A 59 14.68 15.95 -21.88
CA SER A 59 15.83 16.82 -21.73
C SER A 59 16.04 17.23 -20.27
N ALA A 60 17.29 17.50 -19.89
CA ALA A 60 17.62 18.02 -18.57
C ALA A 60 16.95 19.38 -18.32
N GLU A 61 16.77 20.18 -19.38
CA GLU A 61 16.13 21.50 -19.32
C GLU A 61 14.65 21.42 -18.96
N PHE A 62 13.94 20.40 -19.46
CA PHE A 62 12.56 20.13 -19.09
C PHE A 62 12.46 19.53 -17.68
N MET A 63 13.29 18.54 -17.37
CA MET A 63 13.27 17.82 -16.09
C MET A 63 13.71 18.68 -14.90
N SER A 64 14.60 19.65 -15.10
CA SER A 64 15.10 20.56 -14.05
C SER A 64 14.18 21.76 -13.81
N ARG A 65 12.97 21.76 -14.38
CA ARG A 65 11.98 22.81 -14.10
C ARG A 65 11.53 22.68 -12.65
N GLY A 66 11.53 23.80 -11.91
CA GLY A 66 11.16 23.82 -10.49
C GLY A 66 9.75 23.26 -10.19
N ILE A 67 8.84 23.28 -11.17
CA ILE A 67 7.52 22.64 -11.02
C ILE A 67 7.59 21.11 -11.02
N ILE A 68 8.48 20.50 -11.79
CA ILE A 68 8.71 19.04 -11.78
C ILE A 68 9.36 18.65 -10.45
N ASP A 69 10.35 19.41 -9.99
CA ASP A 69 10.97 19.19 -8.67
C ASP A 69 9.93 19.22 -7.54
N THR A 70 8.98 20.15 -7.61
CA THR A 70 7.89 20.24 -6.63
C THR A 70 7.03 18.97 -6.61
N PHE A 71 6.64 18.44 -7.78
CA PHE A 71 5.87 17.20 -7.88
C PHE A 71 6.67 15.96 -7.47
N VAL A 72 7.99 15.95 -7.67
CA VAL A 72 8.87 14.88 -7.18
C VAL A 72 8.94 14.89 -5.66
N TRP A 73 9.07 16.06 -5.03
CA TRP A 73 9.03 16.18 -3.57
C TRP A 73 7.67 15.84 -2.97
N LEU A 74 6.58 16.23 -3.64
CA LEU A 74 5.23 15.88 -3.21
C LEU A 74 5.00 14.36 -3.17
N ARG A 75 5.71 13.61 -4.04
CA ARG A 75 5.70 12.14 -4.05
C ARG A 75 6.09 11.54 -2.71
N THR A 76 7.07 12.14 -2.02
CA THR A 76 7.61 11.64 -0.75
C THR A 76 6.52 11.50 0.32
N VAL A 77 5.47 12.32 0.26
CA VAL A 77 4.30 12.21 1.16
C VAL A 77 3.56 10.88 0.93
N GLY A 78 3.32 10.51 -0.32
CA GLY A 78 2.71 9.23 -0.69
C GLY A 78 3.60 8.04 -0.32
N ASP A 79 4.91 8.14 -0.58
CA ASP A 79 5.90 7.11 -0.22
C ASP A 79 5.96 6.86 1.29
N THR A 80 5.86 7.92 2.10
CA THR A 80 5.85 7.80 3.56
C THR A 80 4.60 7.06 4.07
N ILE A 81 3.41 7.43 3.58
CA ILE A 81 2.15 6.78 3.97
C ILE A 81 2.13 5.31 3.55
N PHE A 82 2.59 5.02 2.33
CA PHE A 82 2.70 3.66 1.82
C PHE A 82 3.69 2.83 2.64
N ALA A 83 4.86 3.38 2.97
CA ALA A 83 5.87 2.72 3.78
C ALA A 83 5.33 2.36 5.17
N VAL A 84 4.61 3.29 5.83
CA VAL A 84 3.95 3.02 7.13
C VAL A 84 2.93 1.89 7.00
N GLY A 85 2.11 1.87 5.94
CA GLY A 85 1.17 0.79 5.68
C GLY A 85 1.83 -0.57 5.44
N ALA A 86 2.93 -0.59 4.68
CA ALA A 86 3.71 -1.80 4.42
C ALA A 86 4.39 -2.33 5.69
N LEU A 87 4.96 -1.43 6.51
CA LEU A 87 5.54 -1.80 7.80
C LEU A 87 4.49 -2.34 8.76
N ALA A 88 3.30 -1.73 8.82
CA ALA A 88 2.19 -2.22 9.63
C ALA A 88 1.74 -3.63 9.20
N LEU A 89 1.69 -3.90 7.89
CA LEU A 89 1.38 -5.22 7.36
C LEU A 89 2.49 -6.24 7.69
N GLY A 90 3.76 -5.85 7.54
CA GLY A 90 4.91 -6.68 7.90
C GLY A 90 4.92 -7.03 9.39
N TRP A 91 4.65 -6.04 10.25
CA TRP A 91 4.51 -6.22 11.69
C TRP A 91 3.36 -7.16 12.03
N PHE A 92 2.21 -7.04 11.35
CA PHE A 92 1.08 -7.96 11.50
C PHE A 92 1.48 -9.41 11.15
N ILE A 93 2.18 -9.62 10.04
CA ILE A 93 2.64 -10.94 9.59
C ILE A 93 3.65 -11.53 10.58
N LEU A 94 4.60 -10.73 11.08
CA LEU A 94 5.54 -11.14 12.12
C LEU A 94 4.79 -11.48 13.43
N GLY A 95 3.80 -10.68 13.79
CA GLY A 95 2.92 -10.87 14.93
C GLY A 95 2.07 -12.14 14.85
N LEU A 96 1.75 -12.62 13.65
CA LEU A 96 1.09 -13.93 13.46
C LEU A 96 2.02 -15.09 13.79
N LYS A 97 3.33 -14.94 13.56
CA LYS A 97 4.34 -15.94 13.93
C LYS A 97 4.64 -15.92 15.43
N THR A 98 4.75 -14.74 16.04
CA THR A 98 5.06 -14.59 17.48
C THR A 98 3.84 -14.69 18.40
N GLY A 99 2.63 -14.69 17.85
CA GLY A 99 1.39 -14.93 18.61
C GLY A 99 0.66 -13.68 19.12
N TRP A 100 1.19 -12.47 18.88
CA TRP A 100 0.67 -11.22 19.46
C TRP A 100 -0.39 -10.54 18.58
N SER A 101 -0.52 -11.00 17.35
CA SER A 101 -1.50 -10.50 16.37
C SER A 101 -2.84 -11.24 16.41
N PHE A 102 -2.99 -12.20 17.32
CA PHE A 102 -4.26 -12.86 17.58
C PHE A 102 -5.09 -12.02 18.57
N THR A 103 -6.41 -12.01 18.37
CA THR A 103 -7.35 -11.59 19.39
C THR A 103 -7.51 -12.76 20.38
N ASP A 104 -7.74 -12.51 21.66
CA ASP A 104 -8.01 -13.55 22.68
C ASP A 104 -9.32 -14.32 22.44
N GLU A 105 -10.09 -13.92 21.43
CA GLU A 105 -11.30 -14.62 20.98
C GLU A 105 -10.97 -15.76 20.01
N GLU A 106 -11.38 -16.97 20.36
CA GLU A 106 -11.41 -18.10 19.44
C GLU A 106 -12.62 -17.99 18.50
N LEU A 107 -12.43 -18.34 17.23
CA LEU A 107 -13.52 -18.35 16.25
C LEU A 107 -14.63 -19.31 16.73
N PRO A 108 -15.94 -18.98 16.58
CA PRO A 108 -17.05 -19.84 17.05
C PRO A 108 -16.96 -21.28 16.55
N TYR A 109 -16.52 -21.46 15.29
CA TYR A 109 -16.25 -22.76 14.66
C TYR A 109 -15.19 -23.62 15.39
N ALA A 110 -14.22 -22.99 16.07
CA ALA A 110 -13.18 -23.69 16.83
C ALA A 110 -13.69 -24.18 18.20
N ARG A 111 -14.69 -23.51 18.79
CA ARG A 111 -15.38 -23.97 20.01
C ARG A 111 -16.24 -25.21 19.76
N ASP A 112 -16.86 -25.32 18.59
CA ASP A 112 -17.84 -26.37 18.28
C ASP A 112 -17.22 -27.65 17.66
N GLY A 113 -15.90 -27.87 17.82
CA GLY A 113 -15.24 -29.09 17.33
C GLY A 113 -15.13 -29.20 15.81
N GLY A 114 -15.40 -28.13 15.06
CA GLY A 114 -15.14 -28.05 13.63
C GLY A 114 -16.27 -28.51 12.70
N SER A 115 -17.52 -28.62 13.16
CA SER A 115 -18.64 -28.87 12.24
C SER A 115 -18.98 -27.60 11.44
N PRO A 116 -18.94 -27.62 10.09
CA PRO A 116 -19.36 -26.47 9.27
C PRO A 116 -20.88 -26.34 9.15
N VAL A 117 -21.66 -27.25 9.74
CA VAL A 117 -23.10 -27.38 9.52
C VAL A 117 -23.77 -27.86 10.81
N LYS A 118 -24.79 -27.14 11.26
CA LYS A 118 -26.02 -27.76 11.74
C LYS A 118 -27.07 -27.56 10.65
#